data_AF-A0A258F1Y4-F1
#
_entry.id   AF-A0A258F1Y4-F1
#
_cell.length_a   1.000
_cell.length_b   1.000
_cell.length_c   1.000
_cell.angle_alpha   90.00
_cell.angle_beta   90.00
_cell.angle_gamma   90.00
#
_symmetry.space_group_name_H-M   'P 1'
#
loop_
_entity.id
_entity.type
_entity.pdbx_description
1 polymer ?
#
loop_
_entity_poly.entity_id
_entity_poly.type
_entity_poly.pdbx_seq_one_letter_code
_entity_poly.pdbx_strand_id
1 'polypeptide(L)'
;DFEIRSLAGEDVPALITRLEAEAEAIVAPLRAEFPEAAIKVERLWDYPGLGTPSDAEVVRFVKGLTGANGTIKVAFGTEGGLFDQRLGVPTVICGPGSMAQGHKPNEYVSVEQLERCQAMLAALVGWLEVGSRDVG
;
A
#
# COMPACT_ATOMS: atom_id res chain seq x y z
N ASP A 1 -11.94 11.69 11.98
CA ASP A 1 -10.89 10.70 11.65
C ASP A 1 -10.23 11.06 10.34
N PHE A 2 -8.94 10.78 10.20
CA PHE A 2 -8.17 11.03 8.97
C PHE A 2 -7.19 9.88 8.74
N GLU A 3 -6.71 9.76 7.50
CA GLU A 3 -5.72 8.77 7.08
C GLU A 3 -4.54 9.49 6.41
N ILE A 4 -3.32 9.04 6.68
CA ILE A 4 -2.11 9.44 5.94
C ILE A 4 -1.70 8.28 5.05
N ARG A 5 -1.72 8.51 3.74
CA ARG A 5 -1.27 7.54 2.73
C ARG A 5 0.11 7.94 2.26
N SER A 6 1.11 7.24 2.74
CA SER A 6 2.51 7.52 2.45
C SER A 6 3.10 6.52 1.45
N LEU A 7 4.09 6.99 0.69
CA LEU A 7 4.93 6.11 -0.11
C LEU A 7 6.06 5.52 0.74
N ALA A 8 6.61 4.39 0.29
CA ALA A 8 7.79 3.82 0.93
C ALA A 8 8.95 4.83 0.96
N GLY A 9 9.53 5.01 2.15
CA GLY A 9 10.62 5.96 2.40
C GLY A 9 10.18 7.33 2.89
N GLU A 10 8.88 7.63 2.95
CA GLU A 10 8.40 8.86 3.60
C GLU A 10 8.46 8.75 5.13
N ASP A 11 8.87 9.84 5.78
CA ASP A 11 8.96 9.95 7.24
C ASP A 11 7.61 10.33 7.84
N VAL A 12 6.72 9.34 7.93
CA VAL A 12 5.40 9.48 8.57
C VAL A 12 5.52 9.93 10.04
N PRO A 13 6.46 9.40 10.85
CA PRO A 13 6.69 9.91 12.21
C PRO A 13 6.93 11.43 12.25
N ALA A 14 7.81 11.96 11.41
CA ALA A 14 8.06 13.41 11.37
C ALA A 14 6.83 14.22 10.94
N LEU A 15 6.01 13.70 10.02
CA LEU A 15 4.74 14.32 9.63
C LEU A 15 3.75 14.36 10.80
N ILE A 16 3.64 13.28 11.58
CA ILE A 16 2.79 13.24 12.78
C ILE A 16 3.28 14.22 13.85
N THR A 17 4.58 14.27 14.12
CA THR A 17 5.15 15.23 15.07
C THR A 17 4.84 16.67 14.67
N ARG A 18 4.90 16.99 13.37
CA ARG A 18 4.48 18.30 12.88
C ARG A 18 3.00 18.57 13.10
N LEU A 19 2.14 17.60 12.83
CA LEU A 19 0.69 17.73 13.05
C LEU A 19 0.37 18.02 14.52
N GLU A 20 1.02 17.31 15.44
CA GLU A 20 0.87 17.50 16.89
C GLU A 20 1.34 18.90 17.33
N ALA A 21 2.45 19.39 16.76
CA ALA A 21 2.95 20.74 17.05
C ALA A 21 1.98 21.83 16.58
N GLU A 22 1.39 21.69 15.39
CA GLU A 22 0.38 22.64 14.88
C GLU A 22 -0.91 22.60 15.73
N ALA A 23 -1.33 21.40 16.15
CA ALA A 23 -2.46 21.25 17.05
C ALA A 23 -2.24 21.96 18.41
N GLU A 24 -1.03 21.84 18.96
CA GLU A 24 -0.65 22.55 20.19
C GLU A 24 -0.61 24.07 19.98
N ALA A 25 -0.08 24.55 18.86
CA ALA A 25 -0.04 25.98 18.54
C ALA A 25 -1.44 26.62 18.45
N ILE A 26 -2.43 25.86 17.98
CA ILE A 26 -3.84 26.28 17.94
C ILE A 26 -4.43 26.39 19.35
N VAL A 27 -4.11 25.44 20.23
CA VAL A 27 -4.74 25.30 21.55
C VAL A 27 -4.08 26.17 22.62
N ALA A 28 -2.75 26.34 22.56
CA ALA A 28 -1.99 27.10 23.54
C ALA A 28 -2.58 28.48 23.90
N PRO A 29 -2.99 29.35 22.94
CA PRO A 29 -3.57 30.65 23.28
C PRO A 29 -4.96 30.56 23.94
N LEU A 30 -5.70 29.46 23.75
CA LEU A 30 -7.06 29.28 24.29
C LEU A 30 -7.06 28.82 25.74
N ARG A 31 -5.97 28.22 26.22
CA ARG A 31 -5.90 27.67 27.59
C ARG A 31 -5.98 28.73 28.70
N ALA A 32 -5.81 30.01 28.37
CA ALA A 32 -6.02 31.10 29.31
C ALA A 32 -7.50 31.26 29.72
N GLU A 33 -8.42 31.02 28.78
CA GLU A 33 -9.87 31.12 29.01
C GLU A 33 -10.52 29.74 29.21
N PHE A 34 -9.97 28.71 28.55
CA PHE A 34 -10.47 27.34 28.57
C PHE A 34 -9.35 26.37 28.99
N PRO A 35 -9.10 26.15 30.29
CA PRO A 35 -7.98 25.35 30.79
C PRO A 35 -7.93 23.91 30.24
N GLU A 36 -9.08 23.34 29.89
CA GLU A 36 -9.21 21.99 29.35
C GLU A 36 -9.08 21.90 27.82
N ALA A 37 -8.86 23.03 27.12
CA ALA A 37 -8.70 23.03 25.67
C ALA A 37 -7.55 22.12 25.25
N ALA A 38 -7.86 21.17 24.37
CA ALA A 38 -6.94 20.16 23.87
C ALA A 38 -7.38 19.66 22.49
N ILE A 39 -6.40 19.40 21.63
CA ILE A 39 -6.56 18.58 20.43
C ILE A 39 -5.65 17.37 20.65
N LYS A 40 -6.24 16.16 20.67
CA LYS A 40 -5.49 14.91 20.82
C LYS A 40 -5.46 14.19 19.48
N VAL A 41 -4.27 13.75 19.09
CA VAL A 41 -4.06 12.92 17.90
C VAL A 41 -3.71 11.53 18.41
N GLU A 42 -4.54 10.53 18.07
CA GLU A 42 -4.31 9.14 18.45
C GLU A 42 -4.15 8.30 17.19
N ARG A 43 -3.10 7.47 17.15
CA ARG A 43 -2.87 6.52 16.06
C ARG A 43 -3.63 5.24 16.32
N LEU A 44 -4.63 4.96 15.49
CA LEU A 44 -5.46 3.75 15.62
C LEU A 44 -4.81 2.52 14.98
N TRP A 45 -4.13 2.69 13.85
CA TRP A 45 -3.45 1.62 13.11
C TRP A 45 -2.35 2.19 12.22
N ASP A 46 -1.36 1.36 11.88
CA ASP A 46 -0.35 1.65 10.87
C ASP A 46 0.10 0.39 10.11
N TYR A 47 0.62 0.61 8.91
CA TYR A 47 1.38 -0.37 8.14
C TYR A 47 2.49 0.35 7.37
N PRO A 48 3.67 -0.26 7.21
CA PRO A 48 4.73 0.33 6.41
C PRO A 48 4.34 0.44 4.94
N GLY A 49 4.88 1.44 4.24
CA GLY A 49 4.78 1.50 2.78
C GLY A 49 5.54 0.35 2.12
N LEU A 50 4.97 -0.21 1.05
CA LEU A 50 5.64 -1.24 0.24
C LEU A 50 6.64 -0.60 -0.73
N GLY A 51 7.90 -1.00 -0.63
CA GLY A 51 9.03 -0.37 -1.33
C GLY A 51 9.79 -1.29 -2.28
N THR A 52 9.17 -2.35 -2.82
CA THR A 52 9.86 -3.38 -3.61
C THR A 52 10.60 -2.80 -4.82
N PRO A 53 11.91 -3.05 -4.97
CA PRO A 53 12.68 -2.60 -6.13
C PRO A 53 12.07 -3.09 -7.45
N SER A 54 12.04 -2.25 -8.48
CA SER A 54 11.44 -2.59 -9.78
C SER A 54 12.19 -3.68 -10.54
N ASP A 55 13.44 -3.94 -10.15
CA ASP A 55 14.34 -4.98 -10.64
C ASP A 55 14.43 -6.19 -9.67
N ALA A 56 13.61 -6.26 -8.63
CA ALA A 56 13.53 -7.43 -7.78
C ALA A 56 13.03 -8.67 -8.55
N GLU A 57 13.49 -9.85 -8.14
CA GLU A 57 13.12 -11.12 -8.77
C GLU A 57 11.61 -11.35 -8.74
N VAL A 58 10.96 -11.08 -7.60
CA VAL A 58 9.50 -11.20 -7.45
C VAL A 58 8.74 -10.29 -8.42
N VAL A 59 9.29 -9.13 -8.79
CA VAL A 59 8.69 -8.23 -9.79
C VAL A 59 8.81 -8.83 -11.18
N ARG A 60 9.99 -9.39 -11.54
CA ARG A 60 10.17 -10.08 -12.83
C ARG A 60 9.25 -11.29 -12.94
N PHE A 61 9.14 -12.08 -11.88
CA PHE A 61 8.28 -13.24 -11.80
C PHE A 61 6.81 -12.87 -12.06
N VAL A 62 6.28 -11.90 -11.31
CA VAL A 62 4.88 -11.46 -11.47
C VAL A 62 4.62 -10.82 -12.84
N LYS A 63 5.59 -10.10 -13.42
CA LYS A 63 5.50 -9.62 -14.81
C LYS A 63 5.36 -10.76 -15.81
N GLY A 64 6.11 -11.85 -15.62
CA GLY A 64 6.00 -13.06 -16.44
C GLY A 64 4.61 -13.70 -16.39
N LEU A 65 3.97 -13.70 -15.21
CA LEU A 65 2.61 -14.25 -15.03
C LEU A 65 1.51 -13.35 -15.62
N THR A 66 1.70 -12.04 -15.58
CA THR A 66 0.68 -11.05 -15.97
C THR A 66 0.82 -10.58 -17.42
N GLY A 67 1.97 -10.80 -18.06
CA GLY A 67 2.34 -10.18 -19.33
C GLY A 67 2.59 -8.67 -19.24
N ALA A 68 2.75 -8.13 -18.02
CA ALA A 68 2.94 -6.69 -17.82
C ALA A 68 4.37 -6.23 -18.13
N ASN A 69 4.51 -5.09 -18.80
CA ASN A 69 5.80 -4.51 -19.21
C ASN A 69 6.31 -3.38 -18.29
N GLY A 70 5.63 -3.10 -17.18
CA GLY A 70 5.96 -1.97 -16.31
C GLY A 70 5.47 -2.15 -14.88
N THR A 71 5.84 -1.19 -14.03
CA THR A 71 5.38 -1.08 -12.64
C THR A 71 4.97 0.36 -12.38
N ILE A 72 3.99 0.55 -11.49
CA ILE A 72 3.55 1.87 -11.02
C ILE A 72 3.71 1.95 -9.50
N LYS A 73 3.89 3.17 -8.98
CA LYS A 73 3.79 3.47 -7.55
C LYS A 73 2.50 4.26 -7.33
N VAL A 74 1.79 3.92 -6.26
CA VAL A 74 0.51 4.52 -5.92
C VAL A 74 0.43 4.73 -4.43
N ALA A 75 -0.15 5.84 -4.00
CA ALA A 75 -0.38 6.15 -2.59
C ALA A 75 -1.68 5.48 -2.10
N PHE A 76 -1.73 4.15 -2.18
CA PHE A 76 -2.80 3.32 -1.61
C PHE A 76 -2.24 2.44 -0.51
N GLY A 77 -3.04 2.26 0.53
CA GLY A 77 -2.72 1.35 1.62
C GLY A 77 -2.91 -0.10 1.23
N THR A 78 -1.92 -0.93 1.54
CA THR A 78 -2.02 -2.40 1.50
C THR A 78 -1.16 -2.97 2.63
N GLU A 79 -1.39 -4.23 2.99
CA GLU A 79 -0.57 -4.97 3.96
C GLU A 79 0.80 -5.37 3.39
N GLY A 80 1.08 -5.06 2.12
CA GLY A 80 2.31 -5.53 1.45
C GLY A 80 3.59 -5.10 2.16
N GLY A 81 3.64 -3.87 2.69
CA GLY A 81 4.81 -3.40 3.45
C GLY A 81 4.99 -4.11 4.79
N LEU A 82 3.93 -4.69 5.38
CA LEU A 82 4.06 -5.56 6.55
C LEU A 82 4.73 -6.89 6.19
N PHE A 83 4.29 -7.51 5.10
CA PHE A 83 4.88 -8.77 4.63
C PHE A 83 6.36 -8.61 4.28
N ASP A 84 6.71 -7.53 3.57
CA ASP A 84 8.09 -7.23 3.20
C ASP A 84 8.96 -6.87 4.41
N GLN A 85 8.58 -5.84 5.18
CA GLN A 85 9.47 -5.29 6.21
C GLN A 85 9.43 -6.04 7.54
N ARG A 86 8.29 -6.61 7.93
CA ARG A 86 8.14 -7.29 9.23
C ARG A 86 8.29 -8.80 9.12
N LEU A 87 7.92 -9.41 7.99
CA LEU A 87 8.05 -10.87 7.79
C LEU A 87 9.20 -11.27 6.85
N GLY A 88 9.83 -10.31 6.16
CA GLY A 88 10.93 -10.59 5.23
C GLY A 88 10.48 -11.31 3.96
N VAL A 89 9.20 -11.19 3.58
CA VAL A 89 8.63 -11.85 2.40
C VAL A 89 8.60 -10.87 1.22
N PRO A 90 9.39 -11.10 0.15
CA PRO A 90 9.37 -10.25 -1.03
C PRO A 90 7.95 -10.13 -1.59
N THR A 91 7.42 -8.92 -1.64
CA THR A 91 6.00 -8.69 -1.92
C THR A 91 5.78 -7.77 -3.11
N VAL A 92 4.75 -8.05 -3.91
CA VAL A 92 4.30 -7.20 -5.02
C VAL A 92 2.79 -7.16 -5.01
N ILE A 93 2.20 -6.01 -5.30
CA ILE A 93 0.76 -5.90 -5.51
C ILE A 93 0.47 -6.00 -7.00
N CYS A 94 -0.30 -7.00 -7.40
CA CYS A 94 -0.81 -7.16 -8.76
C CYS A 94 -2.33 -6.94 -8.78
N GLY A 95 -2.80 -6.10 -9.69
CA GLY A 95 -4.21 -5.76 -9.80
C GLY A 95 -4.54 -5.17 -11.17
N PRO A 96 -5.76 -4.65 -11.37
CA PRO A 96 -6.21 -4.17 -12.68
C PRO A 96 -5.44 -2.95 -13.20
N GLY A 97 -4.60 -2.32 -12.36
CA GLY A 97 -3.77 -1.17 -12.71
C GLY A 97 -4.44 0.19 -12.48
N SER A 98 -5.72 0.21 -12.09
CA SER A 98 -6.48 1.43 -11.78
C SER A 98 -7.34 1.22 -10.53
N MET A 99 -7.45 2.28 -9.73
CA MET A 99 -8.36 2.38 -8.57
C MET A 99 -9.46 3.43 -8.82
N ALA A 100 -9.66 3.89 -10.05
CA ALA A 100 -10.58 4.97 -10.35
C ALA A 100 -12.04 4.68 -9.95
N GLN A 101 -12.41 3.40 -9.86
CA GLN A 101 -13.75 2.90 -9.52
C GLN A 101 -13.84 2.37 -8.09
N GLY A 102 -12.72 2.16 -7.40
CA GLY A 102 -12.69 1.61 -6.05
C GLY A 102 -13.14 2.64 -5.01
N HIS A 103 -13.90 2.19 -4.01
CA HIS A 103 -14.46 3.04 -2.95
C HIS A 103 -15.36 4.16 -3.51
N LYS A 104 -16.09 3.87 -4.59
CA LYS A 104 -17.07 4.79 -5.22
C LYS A 104 -18.44 4.11 -5.30
N PRO A 105 -19.55 4.88 -5.35
CA PRO A 105 -20.85 4.33 -5.70
C PRO A 105 -20.79 3.59 -7.05
N ASN A 106 -21.50 2.47 -7.16
CA ASN A 106 -21.48 1.59 -8.33
C ASN A 106 -20.08 1.03 -8.66
N GLU A 107 -19.27 0.73 -7.64
CA GLU A 107 -18.01 0.01 -7.77
C GLU A 107 -18.21 -1.31 -8.54
N TYR A 108 -17.32 -1.58 -9.50
CA TYR A 108 -17.35 -2.79 -10.31
C TYR A 108 -15.94 -3.21 -10.74
N VAL A 109 -15.84 -4.48 -11.12
CA VAL A 109 -14.72 -5.04 -11.88
C VAL A 109 -15.28 -5.53 -13.20
N SER A 110 -14.60 -5.25 -14.32
CA SER A 110 -15.07 -5.71 -15.63
C SER A 110 -14.84 -7.21 -15.80
N VAL A 111 -15.63 -7.85 -16.67
CA VAL A 111 -15.43 -9.27 -17.04
C VAL A 111 -14.01 -9.48 -17.56
N GLU A 112 -13.51 -8.58 -18.40
CA GLU A 112 -12.13 -8.63 -18.91
C GLU A 112 -11.06 -8.59 -17.78
N GLN A 113 -11.27 -7.77 -16.74
CA GLN A 113 -10.36 -7.74 -15.59
C GLN A 113 -10.37 -9.06 -14.81
N LEU A 114 -11.53 -9.70 -14.68
CA LEU A 114 -11.65 -11.02 -14.06
C LEU A 114 -10.97 -12.10 -14.91
N GLU A 115 -11.16 -12.07 -16.23
CA GLU A 115 -10.51 -13.00 -17.17
C GLU A 115 -8.98 -12.88 -17.09
N ARG A 116 -8.44 -11.66 -17.01
CA ARG A 116 -7.01 -11.40 -16.81
C ARG A 116 -6.50 -11.94 -15.48
N CYS A 117 -7.27 -11.78 -14.40
CA CYS A 117 -6.94 -12.34 -13.09
C CYS A 117 -6.90 -13.87 -13.15
N GLN A 118 -7.91 -14.49 -13.76
CA GLN A 118 -7.98 -15.93 -13.93
C GLN A 118 -6.80 -16.46 -14.76
N ALA A 119 -6.44 -15.79 -15.85
CA ALA A 119 -5.28 -16.16 -16.67
C ALA A 119 -3.96 -16.10 -15.88
N MET A 120 -3.76 -15.05 -15.06
CA MET A 120 -2.58 -14.93 -14.21
C MET A 120 -2.52 -16.05 -13.15
N LEU A 121 -3.64 -16.34 -12.48
CA LEU A 121 -3.72 -17.41 -11.49
C LEU A 121 -3.47 -18.79 -12.12
N ALA A 122 -4.01 -19.04 -13.33
CA ALA A 122 -3.75 -20.28 -14.06
C ALA A 122 -2.26 -20.44 -14.42
N ALA A 123 -1.61 -19.35 -14.85
CA ALA A 123 -0.16 -19.35 -15.12
C ALA A 123 0.65 -19.62 -13.84
N LEU A 124 0.25 -19.05 -12.69
CA LEU A 124 0.88 -19.30 -11.40
C LEU A 124 0.75 -20.77 -10.97
N VAL A 125 -0.44 -21.35 -11.11
CA VAL A 125 -0.68 -22.77 -10.80
C VAL A 125 0.17 -23.66 -11.71
N GLY A 126 0.18 -23.39 -13.02
CA GLY A 126 1.02 -24.16 -13.95
C GLY A 126 2.51 -24.08 -13.61
N TRP A 127 3.01 -22.91 -13.19
CA TRP A 127 4.39 -22.76 -12.71
C TRP A 127 4.65 -23.58 -11.43
N LEU A 128 3.72 -23.59 -10.48
CA LEU A 128 3.83 -24.37 -9.24
C LEU A 128 3.79 -25.89 -9.48
N GLU A 129 2.97 -26.36 -10.43
CA GLU A 129 2.80 -27.78 -10.76
C GLU A 129 4.03 -28.39 -11.45
N VAL A 130 4.70 -27.62 -12.32
CA VAL A 130 5.95 -28.06 -12.97
C VAL A 130 7.10 -28.16 -11.96
N GLY A 131 6.96 -27.51 -10.81
CA GLY A 131 7.97 -27.40 -9.76
C GLY A 131 8.98 -26.32 -10.12
N SER A 132 9.39 -25.54 -9.12
CA SER A 132 10.34 -24.41 -9.20
C SER A 132 11.77 -24.78 -9.63
N ARG A 133 11.97 -25.89 -10.33
CA ARG A 133 13.26 -26.29 -10.87
C ARG A 133 13.56 -25.42 -12.09
N ASP A 134 14.65 -24.69 -12.00
CA ASP A 134 15.25 -23.83 -13.03
C ASP A 134 14.74 -22.38 -13.08
N VAL A 135 15.05 -21.62 -12.03
CA VAL A 135 15.44 -20.21 -12.20
C VAL A 135 16.75 -20.01 -11.43
N GLY A 136 17.86 -20.34 -12.09
CA GLY A 136 19.21 -19.90 -11.72
C GLY A 136 19.59 -18.64 -12.50
#